data_AF-A0A9X9F3Z6-F1
#
_entry.id   AF-A0A9X9F3Z6-F1
#
_cell.length_a   1.000
_cell.length_b   1.000
_cell.length_c   1.000
_cell.angle_alpha   90.00
_cell.angle_beta   90.00
_cell.angle_gamma   90.00
#
_symmetry.space_group_name_H-M   'P 1'
#
loop_
_entity.id
_entity.type
_entity.pdbx_description
1 polymer ?
#
loop_
_entity_poly.entity_id
_entity_poly.type
_entity_poly.pdbx_seq_one_letter_code
_entity_poly.pdbx_strand_id
1 'polypeptide(L)'
;ALGMADVIQAYEGGISIETMFIDEGFGSLDEESLTKAVDALIDLQKSGRFIGVISHVQELKNAMPAVLEVTKQKDGCSQTRFVVK
;
A
#
# COMPACT_ATOMS: atom_id res chain seq x y z
N ALA A 1 -12.46 7.21 -3.30
CA ALA A 1 -11.14 7.75 -3.67
C ALA A 1 -10.61 7.14 -4.98
N LEU A 2 -10.60 5.81 -5.15
CA LEU A 2 -10.08 5.13 -6.35
C LEU A 2 -10.72 5.61 -7.68
N GLY A 3 -12.04 5.84 -7.70
CA GLY A 3 -12.77 6.19 -8.93
C GLY A 3 -12.53 7.59 -9.49
N MET A 4 -11.94 8.53 -8.74
CA MET A 4 -11.61 9.88 -9.27
C MET A 4 -10.26 9.90 -9.99
N ALA A 5 -9.32 9.04 -9.55
CA ALA A 5 -7.98 8.98 -10.12
C ALA A 5 -8.00 8.47 -11.58
N ASP A 6 -8.85 7.49 -11.89
CA ASP A 6 -8.98 6.94 -13.25
C ASP A 6 -9.66 7.92 -14.21
N VAL A 7 -10.61 8.75 -13.73
CA VAL A 7 -11.30 9.75 -14.55
C VAL A 7 -10.38 10.91 -14.92
N ILE A 8 -9.47 11.30 -14.02
CA ILE A 8 -8.49 12.36 -14.28
C ILE A 8 -7.46 11.89 -15.33
N GLN A 9 -7.04 10.62 -15.29
CA GLN A 9 -6.13 10.05 -16.31
C GLN A 9 -6.73 10.05 -17.72
N ALA A 10 -8.05 9.91 -17.86
CA ALA A 10 -8.72 9.85 -19.16
C ALA A 10 -8.87 11.23 -19.83
N TYR A 11 -8.79 12.33 -19.08
CA TYR A 11 -9.12 13.68 -19.57
C TYR A 11 -7.90 14.57 -19.87
N GLU A 12 -6.73 14.32 -19.25
CA GLU A 12 -5.53 15.14 -19.47
C GLU A 12 -4.35 14.25 -19.87
N GLY A 13 -4.08 14.18 -21.18
CA GLY A 13 -3.08 13.30 -21.78
C GLY A 13 -1.65 13.55 -21.30
N GLY A 14 -1.27 12.94 -20.17
CA GLY A 14 0.13 12.86 -19.77
C GLY A 14 0.42 12.71 -18.28
N ILE A 15 -0.56 12.86 -17.38
CA ILE A 15 -0.29 12.65 -15.94
C ILE A 15 -0.63 11.20 -15.60
N SER A 16 0.34 10.31 -15.81
CA SER A 16 0.24 8.97 -15.26
C SER A 16 0.38 9.07 -13.74
N ILE A 17 -0.63 8.63 -12.99
CA ILE A 17 -0.51 8.52 -11.52
C ILE A 17 0.33 7.27 -11.29
N GLU A 18 1.64 7.47 -11.25
CA GLU A 18 2.62 6.39 -11.09
C GLU A 18 2.65 5.86 -9.66
N THR A 19 2.12 6.60 -8.69
CA THR A 19 2.28 6.29 -7.27
C THR A 19 1.01 6.55 -6.48
N MET A 20 0.60 5.57 -5.67
CA MET A 20 -0.52 5.67 -4.73
C MET A 20 -0.05 5.23 -3.33
N PHE A 21 -0.40 6.01 -2.31
CA PHE A 21 -0.24 5.62 -0.91
C PHE A 21 -1.61 5.37 -0.29
N ILE A 22 -1.74 4.25 0.42
CA ILE A 22 -2.95 3.88 1.16
C ILE A 22 -2.57 3.79 2.63
N ASP A 23 -3.28 4.52 3.47
CA ASP A 23 -2.99 4.65 4.90
C ASP A 23 -4.19 4.18 5.73
N GLU A 24 -3.92 3.22 6.62
CA GLU A 24 -4.81 2.60 7.62
C GLU A 24 -6.19 2.08 7.12
N GLY A 25 -6.88 1.29 7.95
CA GLY A 25 -8.22 0.74 7.64
C GLY A 25 -8.26 -0.75 7.26
N PHE A 26 -7.11 -1.39 7.04
CA PHE A 26 -7.06 -2.86 6.83
C PHE A 26 -7.28 -3.67 8.11
N GLY A 27 -6.98 -3.10 9.27
CA GLY A 27 -7.14 -3.78 10.57
C GLY A 27 -8.59 -3.98 11.01
N SER A 28 -9.55 -3.30 10.37
CA SER A 28 -10.98 -3.49 10.61
C SER A 28 -11.63 -4.49 9.65
N LEU A 29 -10.87 -5.04 8.70
CA LEU A 29 -11.36 -6.04 7.77
C LEU A 29 -11.31 -7.43 8.41
N ASP A 30 -12.29 -8.27 8.10
CA ASP A 30 -12.20 -9.70 8.32
C ASP A 30 -11.14 -10.33 7.39
N GLU A 31 -10.75 -11.57 7.66
CA GLU A 31 -9.70 -12.28 6.94
C GLU A 31 -9.99 -12.43 5.42
N GLU A 32 -11.26 -12.67 5.05
CA GLU A 32 -11.67 -12.80 3.65
C GLU A 32 -11.57 -11.44 2.94
N SER A 33 -12.05 -10.39 3.57
CA SER A 33 -11.97 -9.02 3.06
C SER A 33 -10.52 -8.53 2.94
N LEU A 34 -9.66 -8.88 3.90
CA LEU A 34 -8.23 -8.53 3.87
C LEU A 34 -7.51 -9.22 2.71
N THR A 35 -7.81 -10.51 2.48
CA THR A 35 -7.27 -11.26 1.34
C THR A 35 -7.66 -10.61 0.01
N LYS A 36 -8.95 -10.30 -0.16
CA LYS A 36 -9.46 -9.58 -1.34
C LYS A 36 -8.79 -8.23 -1.54
N ALA A 37 -8.52 -7.50 -0.45
CA ALA A 37 -7.85 -6.23 -0.51
C ALA A 37 -6.38 -6.37 -0.96
N VAL A 38 -5.66 -7.38 -0.47
CA VAL A 38 -4.30 -7.71 -0.93
C VAL A 38 -4.28 -8.05 -2.41
N ASP A 39 -5.21 -8.88 -2.88
CA ASP A 39 -5.31 -9.25 -4.30
C ASP A 39 -5.54 -8.01 -5.19
N ALA A 40 -6.44 -7.12 -4.77
CA ALA A 40 -6.71 -5.87 -5.48
C ALA A 40 -5.47 -4.96 -5.56
N LEU A 41 -4.67 -4.88 -4.49
CA LEU A 41 -3.42 -4.13 -4.47
C LEU A 41 -2.40 -4.71 -5.46
N ILE A 42 -2.28 -6.05 -5.51
CA ILE A 42 -1.39 -6.73 -6.45
C ILE A 42 -1.83 -6.46 -7.89
N ASP A 43 -3.12 -6.52 -8.19
CA ASP A 43 -3.63 -6.26 -9.54
C ASP A 43 -3.44 -4.80 -9.97
N LEU A 44 -3.63 -3.84 -9.05
CA LEU A 44 -3.29 -2.45 -9.30
C LEU A 44 -1.79 -2.26 -9.54
N GLN A 45 -0.92 -2.99 -8.84
CA GLN A 45 0.53 -2.93 -9.06
C GLN A 45 0.92 -3.47 -10.45
N LYS A 46 0.25 -4.51 -10.95
CA LYS A 46 0.44 -5.03 -12.32
C LYS A 46 0.08 -4.01 -13.41
N SER A 47 -0.77 -3.03 -13.11
CA SER A 47 -1.11 -1.95 -14.05
C SER A 47 0.02 -0.91 -14.23
N GLY A 48 1.18 -1.12 -13.60
CA GLY A 48 2.33 -0.22 -13.66
C GLY A 48 2.31 0.88 -12.59
N ARG A 49 1.38 0.81 -11.62
CA ARG A 49 1.28 1.74 -10.50
C ARG A 49 2.19 1.27 -9.36
N PHE A 50 3.02 2.15 -8.83
CA PHE A 50 3.70 1.97 -7.55
C PHE A 50 2.69 2.17 -6.42
N ILE A 51 2.57 1.20 -5.53
CA ILE A 51 1.61 1.23 -4.43
C ILE A 51 2.38 1.10 -3.12
N GLY A 52 2.27 2.12 -2.28
CA GLY A 52 2.71 2.09 -0.90
C GLY A 52 1.53 1.85 0.03
N VAL A 53 1.69 0.94 0.99
CA VAL A 53 0.67 0.68 2.01
C VAL A 53 1.28 0.93 3.39
N ILE A 54 0.59 1.72 4.19
CA ILE A 54 0.91 1.97 5.60
C ILE A 54 -0.09 1.16 6.44
N SER A 55 0.41 0.15 7.14
CA SER A 55 -0.43 -0.77 7.91
C SER A 55 0.37 -1.41 9.04
N HIS A 56 -0.31 -1.69 10.15
CA HIS A 56 0.21 -2.52 11.24
C HIS A 56 -0.19 -4.00 11.10
N VAL A 57 -0.95 -4.36 10.06
CA VAL A 57 -1.48 -5.71 9.83
C VAL A 57 -0.38 -6.64 9.28
N GLN A 58 -0.18 -7.78 9.93
CA GLN A 58 0.95 -8.67 9.67
C GLN A 58 0.80 -9.41 8.33
N GLU A 59 -0.42 -9.76 7.94
CA GLU A 59 -0.76 -10.44 6.69
C GLU A 59 -0.39 -9.57 5.48
N LEU A 60 -0.68 -8.27 5.54
CA LEU A 60 -0.26 -7.29 4.54
C LEU A 60 1.26 -7.21 4.44
N LYS A 61 1.95 -7.11 5.59
CA LYS A 61 3.41 -7.15 5.64
C LYS A 61 3.97 -8.44 5.01
N ASN A 62 3.31 -9.57 5.18
CA ASN A 62 3.72 -10.85 4.62
C ASN A 62 3.50 -10.94 3.11
N ALA A 63 2.43 -10.33 2.59
CA ALA A 63 2.12 -10.31 1.16
C ALA A 63 3.02 -9.36 0.35
N MET A 64 3.52 -8.28 0.94
CA MET A 64 4.33 -7.30 0.20
C MET A 64 5.76 -7.79 -0.08
N PRO A 65 6.31 -7.52 -1.29
CA PRO A 65 7.66 -7.94 -1.68
C PRO A 65 8.76 -7.11 -1.01
N ALA A 66 8.49 -5.86 -0.67
CA ALA A 66 9.41 -4.99 0.06
C ALA A 66 8.65 -4.25 1.16
N VAL A 67 9.28 -4.11 2.32
CA VAL A 67 8.69 -3.51 3.51
C VAL A 67 9.70 -2.56 4.16
N LEU A 68 9.26 -1.34 4.46
CA LEU A 68 9.97 -0.44 5.35
C LEU A 68 9.46 -0.68 6.78
N GLU A 69 10.19 -1.46 7.55
CA GLU A 69 9.84 -1.70 8.95
C GLU A 69 10.20 -0.48 9.79
N VAL A 70 9.24 0.00 10.59
CA VAL A 70 9.43 1.11 11.52
C VAL A 70 9.35 0.56 12.94
N THR A 71 10.43 0.71 13.71
CA THR A 71 10.50 0.29 15.12
C THR A 71 10.69 1.50 16.02
N LYS A 72 9.76 1.72 16.96
CA LYS A 72 9.88 2.77 17.97
C LYS A 72 10.96 2.41 18.99
N GLN A 73 11.90 3.31 19.22
CA GLN A 73 12.95 3.18 20.23
C GLN A 73 12.54 3.83 21.56
N LYS A 74 13.23 3.45 22.65
CA LYS A 74 12.91 3.91 24.02
C LYS A 74 13.26 5.38 24.27
N ASP A 75 14.15 5.95 23.46
CA ASP A 75 14.58 7.35 23.51
C ASP A 75 13.60 8.32 22.84
N GLY A 76 12.48 7.81 22.30
CA GLY A 76 11.48 8.61 21.58
C GLY A 76 11.74 8.72 20.08
N CYS A 77 12.85 8.17 19.58
CA CYS A 77 13.13 8.08 18.15
C CYS A 77 12.50 6.83 17.52
N SER A 78 12.46 6.80 16.19
CA SER A 78 12.08 5.61 15.41
C SER A 78 13.24 5.20 14.54
N GLN A 79 13.52 3.91 14.47
CA GLN A 79 14.48 3.32 13.55
C GLN A 79 13.72 2.66 12.40
N THR A 80 14.24 2.84 11.19
CA THR A 80 13.68 2.20 10.00
C THR A 80 14.67 1.20 9.41
N ARG A 81 14.13 0.13 8.82
CA ARG A 81 14.91 -0.87 8.08
C ARG A 81 14.12 -1.32 6.86
N PHE A 82 14.79 -1.35 5.71
CA PHE A 82 14.23 -2.00 4.52
C PHE A 82 14.45 -3.50 4.57
N VAL A 83 13.37 -4.24 4.33
CA VAL A 83 13.37 -5.70 4.16
C VAL A 83 12.79 -5.99 2.78
N VAL A 84 13.58 -6.64 1.93
CA VAL A 84 13.17 -7.08 0.59
C VAL A 84 13.16 -8.60 0.61
N LYS A 85 12.07 -9.20 0.10
CA LYS A 85 11.88 -10.66 0.02
C LYS A 85 12.26 -11.19 -1.36
#